data_AF-A0A3L7T4K8-F1
#
_entry.id   AF-A0A3L7T4K8-F1
#
_cell.length_a   1.000
_cell.length_b   1.000
_cell.length_c   1.000
_cell.angle_alpha   90.00
_cell.angle_beta   90.00
_cell.angle_gamma   90.00
#
_symmetry.space_group_name_H-M   'P 1'
#
loop_
_entity.id
_entity.type
_entity.pdbx_description
1 polymer ?
#
loop_
_entity_poly.entity_id
_entity_poly.type
_entity_poly.pdbx_seq_one_letter_code
_entity_poly.pdbx_strand_id
1 'polypeptide(L)'
;MKTIDPHAADQAARTRTAREVAELFATLAAQRPEVLDALHALLVALTAPPSATAAVPAPPLAPTDNDEPTTTDSATDPATDPTTRCCAEEQHLDLPITQMGVVEVKPKPLPTIPKRATHVPDEKDKASLQALMGRFGGPAAESAGLGVPSANPTLDLHEGCWSPESRTARSLARFARTQAKRMRSLRRARHEQRELPPTDGFLADACIEDWSSDAARIARLAPKQFREAERWYSLTAHALQEIAEWLEAHPSAELGGGLTPQALVERLECLAISQKGIFCWIERTLSASVRCGVQESVFHTLRAWNSRECFGVYLPFGMHLQQSVTSDERELVERNLARFELEHAVDDDAPAATQSPANTDRPASHRAASVERFESVIEAFEAARESFGHDGVICFTERAEESAAASAFKRPDEVYEFFESLHGIAWHLRENDHAGQPLETLFLQRGFRKKPCTPGTMRRLHRFYHMRFEGEQIELSQHVTLGSRNQSTCLSIHWWHEKERGRFVVGHCGKHLPNSLT
;
A
#
# COMPACT_ATOMS: atom_id res chain seq x y z
N MET A 1 -41.54 -48.61 20.04
CA MET A 1 -41.19 -47.20 19.74
C MET A 1 -41.91 -46.79 18.46
N LYS A 2 -42.31 -45.52 18.29
CA LYS A 2 -42.82 -45.04 16.98
C LYS A 2 -41.63 -44.64 16.12
N THR A 3 -41.42 -45.31 14.99
CA THR A 3 -40.50 -44.86 13.94
C THR A 3 -41.08 -43.60 13.30
N ILE A 4 -40.36 -42.49 13.42
CA ILE A 4 -40.67 -41.26 12.70
C ILE A 4 -40.22 -41.45 11.25
N ASP A 5 -41.08 -41.13 10.29
CA ASP A 5 -40.72 -41.17 8.87
C ASP A 5 -39.69 -40.05 8.57
N PRO A 6 -38.45 -40.39 8.16
CA PRO A 6 -37.42 -39.40 7.87
C PRO A 6 -37.81 -38.50 6.68
N HIS A 7 -38.64 -39.00 5.76
CA HIS A 7 -39.06 -38.24 4.58
C HIS A 7 -40.04 -37.12 4.93
N ALA A 8 -40.85 -37.31 5.98
CA ALA A 8 -41.72 -36.28 6.52
C ALA A 8 -40.93 -35.17 7.26
N ALA A 9 -39.83 -35.54 7.94
CA ALA A 9 -38.95 -34.59 8.63
C ALA A 9 -38.19 -33.68 7.64
N ASP A 10 -37.64 -34.27 6.57
CA ASP A 10 -36.99 -33.53 5.47
C ASP A 10 -37.97 -32.59 4.76
N GLN A 11 -39.19 -33.06 4.44
CA GLN A 11 -40.22 -32.22 3.81
C GLN A 11 -40.63 -31.03 4.71
N ALA A 12 -40.74 -31.24 6.03
CA ALA A 12 -41.01 -30.16 6.98
C ALA A 12 -39.86 -29.13 7.04
N ALA A 13 -38.60 -29.59 7.01
CA ALA A 13 -37.43 -28.71 6.96
C ALA A 13 -37.41 -27.86 5.68
N ARG A 14 -37.61 -28.49 4.51
CA ARG A 14 -37.69 -27.79 3.20
C ARG A 14 -38.81 -26.73 3.18
N THR A 15 -39.98 -27.07 3.72
CA THR A 15 -41.12 -26.14 3.80
C THR A 15 -40.81 -24.95 4.71
N ARG A 16 -40.07 -25.17 5.81
CA ARG A 16 -39.60 -24.10 6.69
C ARG A 16 -38.61 -23.18 6.00
N THR A 17 -37.57 -23.72 5.36
CA THR A 17 -36.57 -22.92 4.63
C THR A 17 -37.20 -22.12 3.49
N ALA A 18 -38.14 -22.71 2.74
CA ALA A 18 -38.86 -22.00 1.68
C ALA A 18 -39.67 -20.80 2.23
N ARG A 19 -40.28 -20.94 3.42
CA ARG A 19 -40.98 -19.84 4.10
C ARG A 19 -40.02 -18.76 4.60
N GLU A 20 -38.93 -19.14 5.25
CA GLU A 20 -37.93 -18.20 5.77
C GLU A 20 -37.30 -17.38 4.62
N VAL A 21 -37.04 -18.01 3.46
CA VAL A 21 -36.60 -17.32 2.23
C VAL A 21 -37.68 -16.37 1.67
N ALA A 22 -38.96 -16.76 1.67
CA ALA A 22 -40.05 -15.92 1.18
C ALA A 22 -40.28 -14.67 2.07
N GLU A 23 -40.18 -14.81 3.40
CA GLU A 23 -40.27 -13.69 4.35
C GLU A 23 -39.08 -12.72 4.19
N LEU A 24 -37.89 -13.24 3.86
CA LEU A 24 -36.70 -12.44 3.56
C LEU A 24 -36.83 -11.68 2.23
N PHE A 25 -37.36 -12.30 1.17
CA PHE A 25 -37.68 -11.61 -0.08
C PHE A 25 -38.77 -10.54 0.09
N ALA A 26 -39.81 -10.80 0.87
CA ALA A 26 -40.84 -9.81 1.19
C ALA A 26 -40.27 -8.61 1.98
N THR A 27 -39.29 -8.85 2.84
CA THR A 27 -38.57 -7.78 3.57
C THR A 27 -37.70 -6.94 2.63
N LEU A 28 -36.94 -7.57 1.73
CA LEU A 28 -36.16 -6.88 0.70
C LEU A 28 -37.04 -6.04 -0.23
N ALA A 29 -38.17 -6.59 -0.67
CA ALA A 29 -39.16 -5.92 -1.50
C ALA A 29 -39.69 -4.62 -0.88
N ALA A 30 -40.04 -4.66 0.42
CA ALA A 30 -40.55 -3.51 1.15
C ALA A 30 -39.47 -2.43 1.40
N GLN A 31 -38.18 -2.79 1.41
CA GLN A 31 -37.08 -1.87 1.70
C GLN A 31 -36.43 -1.27 0.45
N ARG A 32 -36.35 -2.01 -0.67
CA ARG A 32 -35.74 -1.56 -1.93
C ARG A 32 -36.47 -2.17 -3.14
N PRO A 33 -37.56 -1.55 -3.65
CA PRO A 33 -38.36 -2.12 -4.75
C PRO A 33 -37.55 -2.32 -6.04
N GLU A 34 -36.58 -1.46 -6.33
CA GLU A 34 -35.62 -1.58 -7.45
C GLU A 34 -34.89 -2.95 -7.49
N VAL A 35 -34.71 -3.60 -6.34
CA VAL A 35 -34.08 -4.92 -6.24
C VAL A 35 -35.05 -6.03 -6.70
N LEU A 36 -36.36 -5.87 -6.49
CA LEU A 36 -37.35 -6.76 -7.10
C LEU A 36 -37.36 -6.60 -8.61
N ASP A 37 -37.33 -5.37 -9.13
CA ASP A 37 -37.36 -5.13 -10.58
C ASP A 37 -36.13 -5.76 -11.26
N ALA A 38 -34.95 -5.61 -10.66
CA ALA A 38 -33.72 -6.27 -11.12
C ALA A 38 -33.80 -7.80 -11.06
N LEU A 39 -34.36 -8.38 -9.98
CA LEU A 39 -34.56 -9.83 -9.85
C LEU A 39 -35.61 -10.36 -10.83
N HIS A 40 -36.68 -9.60 -11.10
CA HIS A 40 -37.73 -9.97 -12.04
C HIS A 40 -37.20 -9.92 -13.48
N ALA A 41 -36.44 -8.88 -13.84
CA ALA A 41 -35.75 -8.79 -15.12
C ALA A 41 -34.75 -9.95 -15.32
N LEU A 42 -34.00 -10.32 -14.27
CA LEU A 42 -33.09 -11.47 -14.31
C LEU A 42 -33.85 -12.79 -14.46
N LEU A 43 -34.96 -12.98 -13.74
CA LEU A 43 -35.77 -14.19 -13.84
C LEU A 43 -36.40 -14.32 -15.24
N VAL A 44 -36.89 -13.21 -15.82
CA VAL A 44 -37.40 -13.17 -17.20
C VAL A 44 -36.29 -13.48 -18.20
N ALA A 45 -35.09 -12.90 -18.05
CA ALA A 45 -33.96 -13.20 -18.92
C ALA A 45 -33.49 -14.67 -18.83
N LEU A 46 -33.60 -15.31 -17.65
CA LEU A 46 -33.25 -16.72 -17.44
C LEU A 46 -34.35 -17.72 -17.83
N THR A 47 -35.60 -17.27 -18.00
CA THR A 47 -36.75 -18.12 -18.35
C THR A 47 -37.29 -17.88 -19.77
N ALA A 48 -36.84 -16.81 -20.44
CA ALA A 48 -37.13 -16.58 -21.84
C ALA A 48 -36.51 -17.71 -22.70
N PRO A 49 -37.28 -18.33 -23.62
CA PRO A 49 -36.72 -19.28 -24.57
C PRO A 49 -35.74 -18.57 -25.52
N PRO A 50 -34.68 -19.25 -26.01
CA PRO A 50 -33.74 -18.67 -26.97
C PRO A 50 -34.47 -18.32 -28.27
N SER A 51 -34.70 -17.02 -28.48
CA SER A 51 -35.48 -16.55 -29.62
C SER A 51 -34.75 -16.79 -30.94
N ALA A 52 -35.48 -17.33 -31.92
CA ALA A 52 -34.95 -17.54 -33.26
C ALA A 52 -34.69 -16.20 -33.98
N THR A 53 -33.79 -16.26 -34.97
CA THR A 53 -33.30 -15.12 -35.76
C THR A 53 -34.41 -14.20 -36.29
N ALA A 54 -34.40 -12.93 -35.86
CA ALA A 54 -35.12 -11.87 -36.53
C ALA A 54 -34.27 -11.31 -37.68
N ALA A 55 -34.75 -11.44 -38.92
CA ALA A 55 -34.09 -10.86 -40.10
C ALA A 55 -34.37 -9.35 -40.20
N VAL A 56 -33.34 -8.57 -40.53
CA VAL A 56 -33.43 -7.12 -40.80
C VAL A 56 -33.16 -6.88 -42.30
N PRO A 57 -34.00 -6.12 -43.01
CA PRO A 57 -33.85 -5.90 -44.45
C PRO A 57 -32.68 -4.94 -44.79
N ALA A 58 -32.14 -5.08 -45.99
CA ALA A 58 -30.94 -4.37 -46.43
C ALA A 58 -31.22 -2.90 -46.84
N PRO A 59 -30.31 -1.95 -46.55
CA PRO A 59 -30.25 -0.65 -47.21
C PRO A 59 -29.60 -0.75 -48.60
N PRO A 60 -29.83 0.22 -49.51
CA PRO A 60 -29.29 0.22 -50.87
C PRO A 60 -27.81 0.62 -50.96
N LEU A 61 -27.17 0.24 -52.08
CA LEU A 61 -25.78 0.55 -52.41
C LEU A 61 -25.57 2.04 -52.78
N ALA A 62 -24.40 2.56 -52.40
CA ALA A 62 -23.71 3.67 -53.06
C ALA A 62 -22.24 3.26 -53.26
N PRO A 63 -21.57 3.68 -54.35
CA PRO A 63 -20.23 3.18 -54.71
C PRO A 63 -19.07 3.85 -53.96
N THR A 64 -17.89 3.29 -54.17
CA THR A 64 -16.56 3.65 -53.64
C THR A 64 -15.98 4.89 -54.38
N ASP A 65 -14.85 5.52 -54.00
CA ASP A 65 -13.48 4.98 -53.98
C ASP A 65 -12.49 5.66 -53.01
N ASN A 66 -11.37 4.95 -52.83
CA ASN A 66 -10.09 5.28 -52.18
C ASN A 66 -9.20 6.18 -53.10
N ASP A 67 -8.04 6.76 -52.74
CA ASP A 67 -7.24 6.88 -51.49
C ASP A 67 -6.32 8.14 -51.61
N GLU A 68 -5.53 8.47 -50.56
CA GLU A 68 -4.47 9.51 -50.55
C GLU A 68 -3.12 9.01 -51.17
N PRO A 69 -1.93 9.65 -51.00
CA PRO A 69 -1.52 11.05 -50.74
C PRO A 69 -0.63 11.58 -51.91
N THR A 70 0.51 12.32 -51.89
CA THR A 70 1.43 12.91 -50.87
C THR A 70 2.37 13.98 -51.50
N THR A 71 2.66 15.10 -50.79
CA THR A 71 3.92 15.94 -50.87
C THR A 71 4.32 16.61 -52.23
N THR A 72 5.19 17.65 -52.34
CA THR A 72 6.14 18.31 -51.41
C THR A 72 6.41 19.79 -51.79
N ASP A 73 6.78 20.63 -50.80
CA ASP A 73 7.72 21.77 -50.80
C ASP A 73 7.74 22.95 -51.83
N SER A 74 7.68 24.16 -51.23
CA SER A 74 8.61 25.32 -51.43
C SER A 74 8.50 26.31 -52.62
N ALA A 75 7.79 27.42 -52.33
CA ALA A 75 8.29 28.82 -52.33
C ALA A 75 8.30 29.74 -53.60
N THR A 76 7.78 30.96 -53.34
CA THR A 76 8.04 32.28 -53.97
C THR A 76 7.40 32.73 -55.31
N ASP A 77 6.57 33.78 -55.17
CA ASP A 77 6.11 34.89 -56.04
C ASP A 77 6.96 35.36 -57.26
N PRO A 78 6.41 36.24 -58.16
CA PRO A 78 5.04 36.81 -58.26
C PRO A 78 4.38 36.83 -59.68
N ALA A 79 3.10 37.23 -59.72
CA ALA A 79 2.30 37.90 -60.79
C ALA A 79 2.76 37.86 -62.29
N THR A 80 1.90 37.69 -63.31
CA THR A 80 0.60 38.37 -63.54
C THR A 80 -0.19 37.72 -64.70
N ASP A 81 -1.52 37.95 -64.75
CA ASP A 81 -2.44 37.94 -65.92
C ASP A 81 -2.76 36.58 -66.65
N PRO A 82 -4.05 36.14 -66.73
CA PRO A 82 -4.42 34.85 -67.36
C PRO A 82 -5.38 34.93 -68.56
N THR A 83 -5.04 34.26 -69.68
CA THR A 83 -6.03 33.91 -70.73
C THR A 83 -5.64 32.72 -71.62
N THR A 84 -6.64 31.89 -71.97
CA THR A 84 -6.78 31.09 -73.23
C THR A 84 -6.70 29.54 -73.15
N ARG A 85 -7.79 28.90 -73.63
CA ARG A 85 -7.96 27.52 -74.20
C ARG A 85 -8.03 26.24 -73.34
N CYS A 86 -9.28 25.77 -73.20
CA CYS A 86 -9.83 24.51 -73.77
C CYS A 86 -9.26 23.11 -73.40
N CYS A 87 -10.11 22.33 -72.71
CA CYS A 87 -10.56 20.95 -73.01
C CYS A 87 -9.55 19.81 -73.29
N ALA A 88 -9.54 18.76 -72.45
CA ALA A 88 -10.03 17.41 -72.78
C ALA A 88 -9.88 16.38 -71.62
N GLU A 89 -10.85 15.46 -71.54
CA GLU A 89 -10.76 14.01 -71.21
C GLU A 89 -9.62 13.46 -70.33
N GLU A 90 -9.98 12.88 -69.16
CA GLU A 90 -9.13 11.97 -68.37
C GLU A 90 -9.48 10.49 -68.63
N GLN A 91 -8.52 9.57 -68.41
CA GLN A 91 -8.69 8.13 -68.65
C GLN A 91 -8.10 7.25 -67.53
N HIS A 92 -8.61 6.01 -67.49
CA HIS A 92 -8.35 4.89 -66.57
C HIS A 92 -6.88 4.47 -66.31
N LEU A 93 -6.75 3.49 -65.39
CA LEU A 93 -5.66 2.51 -65.13
C LEU A 93 -4.67 2.86 -63.98
N ASP A 94 -4.27 1.93 -63.08
CA ASP A 94 -4.82 0.62 -62.68
C ASP A 94 -4.10 0.03 -61.42
N LEU A 95 -4.67 -1.01 -60.78
CA LEU A 95 -4.04 -1.96 -59.82
C LEU A 95 -3.61 -1.41 -58.41
N PRO A 96 -3.11 -2.22 -57.44
CA PRO A 96 -4.01 -2.91 -56.49
C PRO A 96 -3.56 -2.94 -55.00
N ILE A 97 -4.48 -3.12 -54.04
CA ILE A 97 -4.17 -3.36 -52.60
C ILE A 97 -4.85 -4.63 -52.06
N THR A 98 -4.20 -5.28 -51.07
CA THR A 98 -4.33 -6.70 -50.75
C THR A 98 -5.00 -6.97 -49.38
N GLN A 99 -5.91 -7.95 -49.34
CA GLN A 99 -6.36 -8.75 -48.18
C GLN A 99 -6.22 -8.15 -46.76
N MET A 100 -7.32 -7.56 -46.25
CA MET A 100 -7.51 -7.39 -44.80
C MET A 100 -8.14 -8.65 -44.17
N GLY A 101 -7.31 -9.49 -43.55
CA GLY A 101 -7.77 -10.67 -42.81
C GLY A 101 -8.26 -10.34 -41.40
N VAL A 102 -9.41 -10.87 -41.00
CA VAL A 102 -9.93 -10.72 -39.62
C VAL A 102 -9.08 -11.55 -38.65
N VAL A 103 -8.27 -10.87 -37.84
CA VAL A 103 -7.44 -11.53 -36.81
C VAL A 103 -8.31 -11.91 -35.61
N GLU A 104 -8.49 -13.21 -35.41
CA GLU A 104 -9.10 -13.77 -34.20
C GLU A 104 -8.20 -13.52 -32.98
N VAL A 105 -8.48 -12.46 -32.22
CA VAL A 105 -7.74 -12.13 -30.98
C VAL A 105 -8.12 -13.11 -29.88
N LYS A 106 -7.52 -14.31 -29.90
CA LYS A 106 -7.53 -15.23 -28.76
C LYS A 106 -6.88 -14.54 -27.55
N PRO A 107 -7.46 -14.66 -26.34
CA PRO A 107 -6.88 -14.06 -25.14
C PRO A 107 -5.48 -14.61 -24.93
N LYS A 108 -4.48 -13.72 -24.90
CA LYS A 108 -3.08 -14.07 -24.72
C LYS A 108 -2.93 -14.79 -23.37
N PRO A 109 -2.49 -16.07 -23.32
CA PRO A 109 -2.32 -16.76 -22.05
C PRO A 109 -1.29 -15.99 -21.21
N LEU A 110 -1.58 -15.84 -19.91
CA LEU A 110 -0.62 -15.30 -18.96
C LEU A 110 0.69 -16.11 -19.05
N PRO A 111 1.87 -15.46 -19.06
CA PRO A 111 3.12 -16.17 -19.22
C PRO A 111 3.31 -17.16 -18.06
N THR A 112 3.29 -18.45 -18.37
CA THR A 112 3.54 -19.52 -17.40
C THR A 112 4.95 -19.33 -16.87
N ILE A 113 5.09 -18.86 -15.63
CA ILE A 113 6.40 -18.66 -15.00
C ILE A 113 7.14 -20.00 -15.03
N PRO A 114 8.32 -20.09 -15.68
CA PRO A 114 9.05 -21.35 -15.75
C PRO A 114 9.43 -21.78 -14.34
N LYS A 115 9.25 -23.07 -14.01
CA LYS A 115 9.61 -23.60 -12.69
C LYS A 115 11.06 -23.23 -12.37
N ARG A 116 11.25 -22.53 -11.24
CA ARG A 116 12.48 -21.88 -10.80
C ARG A 116 13.65 -22.87 -10.83
N ALA A 117 14.45 -22.85 -11.90
CA ALA A 117 15.67 -23.63 -11.98
C ALA A 117 16.67 -23.09 -10.95
N THR A 118 17.39 -23.97 -10.27
CA THR A 118 18.45 -23.61 -9.32
C THR A 118 19.65 -23.04 -10.07
N HIS A 119 19.62 -21.73 -10.33
CA HIS A 119 20.69 -20.99 -10.98
C HIS A 119 21.94 -21.00 -10.11
N VAL A 120 23.06 -21.49 -10.65
CA VAL A 120 24.38 -21.37 -10.02
C VAL A 120 24.98 -20.02 -10.47
N PRO A 121 25.46 -19.15 -9.55
CA PRO A 121 25.99 -17.85 -9.93
C PRO A 121 27.20 -17.96 -10.86
N ASP A 122 27.22 -17.19 -11.95
CA ASP A 122 28.30 -17.21 -12.93
C ASP A 122 29.44 -16.22 -12.57
N GLU A 123 30.45 -16.10 -13.43
CA GLU A 123 31.56 -15.16 -13.22
C GLU A 123 31.16 -13.69 -13.46
N LYS A 124 30.16 -13.42 -14.29
CA LYS A 124 29.64 -12.08 -14.60
C LYS A 124 28.81 -11.54 -13.43
N ASP A 125 28.10 -12.39 -12.72
CA ASP A 125 27.40 -12.09 -11.48
C ASP A 125 28.39 -11.59 -10.41
N LYS A 126 29.47 -12.35 -10.21
CA LYS A 126 30.58 -12.01 -9.28
C LYS A 126 31.30 -10.73 -9.70
N ALA A 127 31.66 -10.60 -10.98
CA ALA A 127 32.33 -9.42 -11.51
C ALA A 127 31.49 -8.14 -11.36
N SER A 128 30.17 -8.26 -11.52
CA SER A 128 29.23 -7.14 -11.28
C SER A 128 29.20 -6.71 -9.81
N LEU A 129 29.20 -7.68 -8.88
CA LEU A 129 29.30 -7.42 -7.44
C LEU A 129 30.67 -6.80 -7.06
N GLN A 130 31.75 -7.22 -7.70
CA GLN A 130 33.10 -6.71 -7.41
C GLN A 130 33.33 -5.30 -8.00
N ALA A 131 32.78 -5.02 -9.19
CA ALA A 131 32.77 -3.67 -9.76
C ALA A 131 31.96 -2.67 -8.91
N LEU A 132 30.91 -3.15 -8.21
CA LEU A 132 30.19 -2.37 -7.21
C LEU A 132 31.09 -2.02 -6.01
N MET A 133 31.82 -3.01 -5.47
CA MET A 133 32.75 -2.76 -4.35
C MET A 133 33.75 -1.65 -4.67
N GLY A 134 34.37 -1.70 -5.85
CA GLY A 134 35.32 -0.66 -6.29
C GLY A 134 34.71 0.74 -6.54
N ARG A 135 33.38 0.87 -6.58
CA ARG A 135 32.68 2.17 -6.69
C ARG A 135 32.28 2.75 -5.33
N PHE A 136 31.96 1.91 -4.35
CA PHE A 136 31.45 2.34 -3.05
C PHE A 136 32.43 2.16 -1.88
N GLY A 137 33.54 1.42 -2.07
CA GLY A 137 34.58 1.24 -1.05
C GLY A 137 35.98 1.14 -1.62
N GLY A 138 36.79 2.18 -1.38
CA GLY A 138 38.24 2.01 -1.26
C GLY A 138 38.58 1.24 0.04
N PRO A 139 39.82 0.78 0.22
CA PRO A 139 40.21 0.03 1.42
C PRO A 139 40.23 0.94 2.66
N ALA A 140 39.11 0.99 3.38
CA ALA A 140 39.02 1.59 4.71
C ALA A 140 39.76 0.68 5.72
N ALA A 141 41.04 0.93 5.89
CA ALA A 141 41.80 0.34 6.99
C ALA A 141 41.35 0.95 8.33
N GLU A 142 40.90 0.08 9.24
CA GLU A 142 40.96 0.28 10.70
C GLU A 142 40.39 1.59 11.28
N SER A 143 39.26 2.09 10.77
CA SER A 143 38.46 3.11 11.48
C SER A 143 36.97 3.00 11.19
N ALA A 144 36.13 3.43 12.15
CA ALA A 144 34.66 3.34 12.14
C ALA A 144 34.06 1.92 12.22
N GLY A 145 34.40 1.18 13.29
CA GLY A 145 33.49 0.15 13.79
C GLY A 145 32.20 0.80 14.31
N LEU A 146 31.04 0.36 13.81
CA LEU A 146 29.75 0.73 14.41
C LEU A 146 29.77 0.35 15.89
N GLY A 147 29.54 1.33 16.76
CA GLY A 147 29.61 1.13 18.20
C GLY A 147 28.55 0.14 18.67
N VAL A 148 28.96 -1.11 18.93
CA VAL A 148 28.09 -2.12 19.56
C VAL A 148 27.62 -1.55 20.90
N PRO A 149 26.30 -1.37 21.11
CA PRO A 149 25.80 -0.78 22.35
C PRO A 149 26.21 -1.67 23.53
N SER A 150 26.80 -1.05 24.56
CA SER A 150 27.40 -1.76 25.69
C SER A 150 26.36 -2.63 26.39
N ALA A 151 26.52 -3.95 26.25
CA ALA A 151 25.60 -4.92 26.82
C ALA A 151 25.78 -5.01 28.33
N ASN A 152 24.81 -4.51 29.09
CA ASN A 152 24.56 -4.97 30.45
C ASN A 152 23.97 -6.39 30.36
N PRO A 153 24.63 -7.43 30.89
CA PRO A 153 24.20 -8.82 30.69
C PRO A 153 23.06 -9.22 31.65
N THR A 154 21.86 -8.69 31.44
CA THR A 154 20.64 -9.37 31.88
C THR A 154 20.42 -10.59 30.98
N LEU A 155 20.59 -11.78 31.54
CA LEU A 155 20.40 -13.07 30.87
C LEU A 155 18.91 -13.34 30.62
N ASP A 156 18.36 -12.71 29.58
CA ASP A 156 17.05 -13.09 29.03
C ASP A 156 17.19 -14.46 28.32
N LEU A 157 16.71 -15.52 28.97
CA LEU A 157 16.89 -16.93 28.59
C LEU A 157 16.12 -17.36 27.31
N HIS A 158 15.69 -16.40 26.49
CA HIS A 158 14.89 -16.61 25.28
C HIS A 158 15.28 -15.67 24.11
N GLU A 159 16.50 -15.14 24.04
CA GLU A 159 17.00 -14.64 22.75
C GLU A 159 17.11 -15.82 21.75
N GLY A 160 16.37 -15.74 20.65
CA GLY A 160 16.42 -16.73 19.58
C GLY A 160 17.69 -16.59 18.74
N CYS A 161 18.01 -17.60 17.92
CA CYS A 161 19.25 -17.57 17.13
C CYS A 161 19.31 -16.41 16.13
N TRP A 162 18.16 -15.83 15.75
CA TRP A 162 18.03 -14.68 14.85
C TRP A 162 17.65 -13.36 15.53
N SER A 163 17.71 -13.28 16.87
CA SER A 163 17.49 -12.03 17.61
C SER A 163 18.49 -10.90 17.24
N PRO A 164 19.77 -11.14 16.89
CA PRO A 164 20.67 -10.11 16.35
C PRO A 164 20.21 -9.59 14.98
N GLU A 165 19.78 -10.48 14.09
CA GLU A 165 19.33 -10.17 12.72
C GLU A 165 18.02 -9.39 12.74
N SER A 166 17.04 -9.77 13.57
CA SER A 166 15.80 -8.98 13.74
C SER A 166 16.09 -7.59 14.30
N ARG A 167 16.94 -7.45 15.33
CA ARG A 167 17.33 -6.14 15.87
C ARG A 167 17.99 -5.26 14.81
N THR A 168 18.86 -5.85 13.98
CA THR A 168 19.48 -5.19 12.83
C THR A 168 18.42 -4.75 11.81
N ALA A 169 17.52 -5.67 11.41
CA ALA A 169 16.43 -5.40 10.48
C ALA A 169 15.53 -4.24 10.95
N ARG A 170 15.13 -4.22 12.23
CA ARG A 170 14.37 -3.11 12.83
C ARG A 170 15.11 -1.78 12.84
N SER A 171 16.41 -1.79 13.13
CA SER A 171 17.24 -0.59 13.11
C SER A 171 17.32 0.02 11.70
N LEU A 172 17.60 -0.81 10.69
CA LEU A 172 17.59 -0.40 9.29
C LEU A 172 16.20 0.06 8.82
N ALA A 173 15.13 -0.62 9.26
CA ALA A 173 13.76 -0.24 8.97
C ALA A 173 13.40 1.14 9.58
N ARG A 174 14.01 1.51 10.71
CA ARG A 174 13.91 2.86 11.29
C ARG A 174 14.70 3.90 10.49
N PHE A 175 15.95 3.61 10.10
CA PHE A 175 16.72 4.50 9.21
C PHE A 175 15.96 4.80 7.91
N ALA A 176 15.42 3.76 7.25
CA ALA A 176 14.63 3.90 6.04
C ALA A 176 13.29 4.66 6.28
N ARG A 177 12.61 4.46 7.42
CA ARG A 177 11.43 5.25 7.84
C ARG A 177 11.76 6.72 8.03
N THR A 178 12.78 7.05 8.83
CA THR A 178 13.21 8.44 9.07
C THR A 178 13.59 9.13 7.77
N GLN A 179 14.25 8.40 6.88
CA GLN A 179 14.64 8.93 5.58
C GLN A 179 13.45 9.11 4.61
N ALA A 180 12.44 8.24 4.65
CA ALA A 180 11.18 8.44 3.94
C ALA A 180 10.42 9.68 4.47
N LYS A 181 10.32 9.84 5.79
CA LYS A 181 9.77 11.07 6.42
C LYS A 181 10.54 12.30 5.96
N ARG A 182 11.88 12.26 5.97
CA ARG A 182 12.74 13.34 5.47
C ARG A 182 12.46 13.70 4.01
N MET A 183 12.23 12.72 3.13
CA MET A 183 11.81 13.00 1.75
C MET A 183 10.49 13.77 1.67
N ARG A 184 9.51 13.41 2.52
CA ARG A 184 8.22 14.13 2.61
C ARG A 184 8.40 15.55 3.14
N SER A 185 9.16 15.74 4.21
CA SER A 185 9.41 17.07 4.79
C SER A 185 10.13 18.00 3.81
N LEU A 186 11.14 17.49 3.09
CA LEU A 186 11.82 18.22 2.01
C LEU A 186 10.86 18.52 0.85
N ARG A 187 10.00 17.57 0.45
CA ARG A 187 8.96 17.75 -0.58
C ARG A 187 7.96 18.84 -0.20
N ARG A 188 7.48 18.84 1.05
CA ARG A 188 6.56 19.85 1.62
C ARG A 188 7.21 21.22 1.64
N ALA A 189 8.42 21.36 2.20
CA ALA A 189 9.16 22.62 2.23
C ALA A 189 9.42 23.20 0.82
N ARG A 190 9.79 22.35 -0.16
CA ARG A 190 9.97 22.78 -1.56
C ARG A 190 8.67 23.18 -2.26
N HIS A 191 7.52 22.62 -1.87
CA HIS A 191 6.20 22.99 -2.38
C HIS A 191 5.69 24.30 -1.75
N GLU A 192 5.79 24.43 -0.43
CA GLU A 192 5.36 25.58 0.37
C GLU A 192 6.35 26.77 0.29
N GLN A 193 7.47 26.64 -0.43
CA GLN A 193 8.58 27.60 -0.54
C GLN A 193 9.19 28.00 0.82
N ARG A 194 9.18 27.09 1.80
CA ARG A 194 9.75 27.28 3.14
C ARG A 194 11.24 26.94 3.17
N GLU A 195 11.90 27.32 4.27
CA GLU A 195 13.25 26.87 4.57
C GLU A 195 13.33 25.34 4.64
N LEU A 196 14.49 24.78 4.31
CA LEU A 196 14.69 23.34 4.31
C LEU A 196 14.85 22.83 5.75
N PRO A 197 14.13 21.78 6.18
CA PRO A 197 14.32 21.20 7.51
C PRO A 197 15.76 20.70 7.71
N PRO A 198 16.36 20.92 8.90
CA PRO A 198 17.70 20.44 9.23
C PRO A 198 17.76 18.91 9.18
N THR A 199 18.95 18.32 9.19
CA THR A 199 19.09 16.86 9.38
C THR A 199 18.96 16.55 10.88
N ASP A 200 17.83 15.98 11.27
CA ASP A 200 17.42 15.78 12.66
C ASP A 200 16.96 14.34 12.96
N GLY A 201 16.82 14.03 14.25
CA GLY A 201 16.37 12.74 14.77
C GLY A 201 17.29 11.56 14.42
N PHE A 202 16.70 10.37 14.31
CA PHE A 202 17.39 9.07 14.38
C PHE A 202 18.55 8.85 13.40
N LEU A 203 18.60 9.59 12.27
CA LEU A 203 19.74 9.53 11.35
C LEU A 203 20.93 10.38 11.83
N ALA A 204 20.65 11.55 12.41
CA ALA A 204 21.67 12.38 13.06
C ALA A 204 22.18 11.73 14.35
N ASP A 205 21.28 11.16 15.15
CA ASP A 205 21.63 10.43 16.39
C ASP A 205 22.56 9.24 16.12
N ALA A 206 22.37 8.55 14.99
CA ALA A 206 23.19 7.44 14.54
C ALA A 206 24.39 7.85 13.65
N CYS A 207 24.65 9.16 13.51
CA CYS A 207 25.72 9.73 12.67
C CYS A 207 25.72 9.25 11.20
N ILE A 208 24.55 8.95 10.63
CA ILE A 208 24.41 8.44 9.26
C ILE A 208 24.52 9.58 8.25
N GLU A 209 25.68 9.71 7.60
CA GLU A 209 25.85 10.63 6.47
C GLU A 209 24.99 10.18 5.27
N ASP A 210 23.97 10.97 4.95
CA ASP A 210 23.09 10.76 3.80
C ASP A 210 23.04 11.98 2.88
N TRP A 211 22.83 11.72 1.58
CA TRP A 211 22.78 12.71 0.52
C TRP A 211 21.82 13.89 0.75
N SER A 212 20.78 13.66 1.55
CA SER A 212 19.74 14.61 1.96
C SER A 212 20.19 15.64 3.01
N SER A 213 21.49 15.67 3.33
CA SER A 213 22.12 16.78 4.09
C SER A 213 22.73 17.85 3.18
N ASP A 214 22.87 17.59 1.87
CA ASP A 214 23.37 18.57 0.89
C ASP A 214 22.23 19.48 0.39
N ALA A 215 22.13 20.68 0.95
CA ALA A 215 21.13 21.68 0.57
C ALA A 215 21.25 22.13 -0.91
N ALA A 216 22.46 22.17 -1.47
CA ALA A 216 22.69 22.55 -2.86
C ALA A 216 22.27 21.45 -3.86
N ARG A 217 22.23 20.20 -3.40
CA ARG A 217 21.66 19.05 -4.10
C ARG A 217 20.13 19.03 -3.97
N ILE A 218 19.59 19.21 -2.77
CA ILE A 218 18.14 19.32 -2.50
C ILE A 218 17.50 20.42 -3.36
N ALA A 219 18.13 21.59 -3.48
CA ALA A 219 17.61 22.71 -4.26
C ALA A 219 17.36 22.37 -5.75
N ARG A 220 18.11 21.43 -6.32
CA ARG A 220 18.03 21.00 -7.73
C ARG A 220 16.89 20.00 -7.99
N LEU A 221 16.30 19.43 -6.94
CA LEU A 221 15.28 18.39 -7.06
C LEU A 221 13.86 18.96 -7.15
N ALA A 222 13.06 18.38 -8.03
CA ALA A 222 11.63 18.65 -8.17
C ALA A 222 10.80 17.80 -7.17
N PRO A 223 9.61 18.27 -6.73
CA PRO A 223 8.74 17.52 -5.81
C PRO A 223 8.47 16.05 -6.21
N LYS A 224 8.36 15.77 -7.52
CA LYS A 224 8.19 14.40 -8.05
C LYS A 224 9.37 13.46 -7.78
N GLN A 225 10.60 14.00 -7.70
CA GLN A 225 11.80 13.20 -7.42
C GLN A 225 11.85 12.81 -5.93
N PHE A 226 11.49 13.73 -5.03
CA PHE A 226 11.31 13.41 -3.61
C PHE A 226 10.20 12.37 -3.40
N ARG A 227 9.05 12.47 -4.09
CA ARG A 227 7.96 11.48 -3.99
C ARG A 227 8.38 10.08 -4.43
N GLU A 228 9.18 9.97 -5.49
CA GLU A 228 9.71 8.67 -5.93
C GLU A 228 10.73 8.10 -4.91
N ALA A 229 11.62 8.93 -4.35
CA ALA A 229 12.53 8.51 -3.28
C ALA A 229 11.76 8.09 -2.00
N GLU A 230 10.80 8.90 -1.56
CA GLU A 230 9.87 8.64 -0.44
C GLU A 230 9.23 7.26 -0.55
N ARG A 231 8.74 6.91 -1.75
CA ARG A 231 8.17 5.59 -2.07
C ARG A 231 9.21 4.46 -1.91
N TRP A 232 10.39 4.58 -2.52
CA TRP A 232 11.40 3.52 -2.45
C TRP A 232 11.99 3.31 -1.04
N TYR A 233 12.19 4.38 -0.27
CA TYR A 233 12.58 4.27 1.14
C TYR A 233 11.46 3.62 1.98
N SER A 234 10.19 3.94 1.72
CA SER A 234 9.05 3.30 2.40
C SER A 234 8.97 1.80 2.11
N LEU A 235 9.10 1.38 0.84
CA LEU A 235 9.13 -0.06 0.48
C LEU A 235 10.29 -0.80 1.15
N THR A 236 11.46 -0.16 1.23
CA THR A 236 12.64 -0.70 1.90
C THR A 236 12.42 -0.85 3.41
N ALA A 237 11.81 0.14 4.06
CA ALA A 237 11.45 0.07 5.47
C ALA A 237 10.43 -1.04 5.76
N HIS A 238 9.41 -1.19 4.91
CA HIS A 238 8.40 -2.24 5.05
C HIS A 238 9.02 -3.63 4.88
N ALA A 239 9.86 -3.84 3.86
CA ALA A 239 10.53 -5.12 3.64
C ALA A 239 11.46 -5.51 4.82
N LEU A 240 12.17 -4.54 5.41
CA LEU A 240 12.99 -4.76 6.60
C LEU A 240 12.16 -5.08 7.86
N GLN A 241 11.00 -4.44 8.03
CA GLN A 241 10.07 -4.75 9.12
C GLN A 241 9.47 -6.16 8.97
N GLU A 242 9.06 -6.54 7.77
CA GLU A 242 8.57 -7.89 7.43
C GLU A 242 9.62 -8.99 7.67
N ILE A 243 10.90 -8.70 7.40
CA ILE A 243 12.02 -9.62 7.74
C ILE A 243 12.18 -9.73 9.26
N ALA A 244 12.15 -8.62 10.00
CA ALA A 244 12.26 -8.63 11.46
C ALA A 244 11.15 -9.44 12.13
N GLU A 245 9.91 -9.21 11.73
CA GLU A 245 8.74 -9.89 12.29
C GLU A 245 8.72 -11.38 11.92
N TRP A 246 9.14 -11.74 10.70
CA TRP A 246 9.30 -13.15 10.34
C TRP A 246 10.38 -13.85 11.21
N LEU A 247 11.53 -13.21 11.43
CA LEU A 247 12.61 -13.79 12.25
C LEU A 247 12.22 -13.92 13.73
N GLU A 248 11.41 -13.00 14.27
CA GLU A 248 10.86 -13.08 15.63
C GLU A 248 9.75 -14.12 15.78
N ALA A 249 8.95 -14.36 14.73
CA ALA A 249 7.98 -15.46 14.70
C ALA A 249 8.66 -16.84 14.55
N HIS A 250 9.88 -16.89 14.00
CA HIS A 250 10.61 -18.13 13.72
C HIS A 250 12.00 -18.18 14.42
N PRO A 251 12.07 -18.01 15.76
CA PRO A 251 13.33 -17.82 16.52
C PRO A 251 14.23 -19.08 16.58
N SER A 252 13.78 -20.19 16.00
CA SER A 252 14.46 -21.49 15.94
C SER A 252 14.49 -22.08 14.52
N ALA A 253 14.21 -21.29 13.47
CA ALA A 253 14.30 -21.79 12.10
C ALA A 253 15.75 -22.06 11.69
N GLU A 254 16.00 -23.20 11.05
CA GLU A 254 17.29 -23.49 10.43
C GLU A 254 17.40 -22.68 9.12
N LEU A 255 18.29 -21.68 9.11
CA LEU A 255 18.58 -20.86 7.93
C LEU A 255 19.97 -21.20 7.40
N GLY A 256 20.19 -20.96 6.11
CA GLY A 256 21.43 -21.29 5.43
C GLY A 256 21.22 -21.78 4.00
N GLY A 257 22.32 -22.14 3.35
CA GLY A 257 22.36 -22.53 1.93
C GLY A 257 21.47 -23.73 1.60
N GLY A 258 20.25 -23.46 1.13
CA GLY A 258 19.24 -24.46 0.80
C GLY A 258 18.28 -24.82 1.95
N LEU A 259 18.47 -24.26 3.15
CA LEU A 259 17.59 -24.46 4.32
C LEU A 259 16.57 -23.32 4.48
N THR A 260 16.98 -22.08 4.16
CA THR A 260 16.15 -20.87 4.35
C THR A 260 14.78 -20.98 3.68
N PRO A 261 13.67 -20.87 4.44
CA PRO A 261 12.32 -21.00 3.91
C PRO A 261 11.99 -19.98 2.82
N GLN A 262 11.26 -20.42 1.79
CA GLN A 262 10.80 -19.58 0.67
C GLN A 262 10.07 -18.30 1.13
N ALA A 263 9.34 -18.35 2.26
CA ALA A 263 8.66 -17.19 2.84
C ALA A 263 9.63 -16.06 3.28
N LEU A 264 10.84 -16.41 3.74
CA LEU A 264 11.91 -15.43 4.02
C LEU A 264 12.64 -15.03 2.73
N VAL A 265 12.84 -15.95 1.77
CA VAL A 265 13.42 -15.62 0.45
C VAL A 265 12.60 -14.54 -0.25
N GLU A 266 11.28 -14.66 -0.29
CA GLU A 266 10.41 -13.66 -0.95
C GLU A 266 10.43 -12.30 -0.24
N ARG A 267 10.58 -12.27 1.09
CA ARG A 267 10.76 -11.03 1.88
C ARG A 267 12.13 -10.38 1.59
N LEU A 268 13.19 -11.17 1.48
CA LEU A 268 14.53 -10.71 1.09
C LEU A 268 14.60 -10.24 -0.38
N GLU A 269 13.88 -10.89 -1.31
CA GLU A 269 13.76 -10.43 -2.69
C GLU A 269 13.04 -9.08 -2.77
N CYS A 270 12.02 -8.84 -1.92
CA CYS A 270 11.35 -7.53 -1.85
C CYS A 270 12.31 -6.42 -1.39
N LEU A 271 13.11 -6.68 -0.35
CA LEU A 271 14.17 -5.76 0.10
C LEU A 271 15.24 -5.51 -0.97
N ALA A 272 15.67 -6.56 -1.66
CA ALA A 272 16.70 -6.45 -2.69
C ALA A 272 16.22 -5.63 -3.90
N ILE A 273 14.97 -5.81 -4.32
CA ILE A 273 14.36 -5.03 -5.41
C ILE A 273 14.10 -3.57 -4.97
N SER A 274 13.65 -3.32 -3.73
CA SER A 274 13.45 -1.93 -3.26
C SER A 274 14.77 -1.17 -3.16
N GLN A 275 15.82 -1.82 -2.64
CA GLN A 275 17.17 -1.27 -2.56
C GLN A 275 17.79 -1.00 -3.94
N LYS A 276 17.61 -1.92 -4.90
CA LYS A 276 17.97 -1.72 -6.32
C LYS A 276 17.22 -0.51 -6.91
N GLY A 277 15.93 -0.36 -6.60
CA GLY A 277 15.11 0.79 -7.02
C GLY A 277 15.65 2.12 -6.50
N ILE A 278 16.06 2.16 -5.23
CA ILE A 278 16.76 3.30 -4.63
C ILE A 278 18.07 3.61 -5.39
N PHE A 279 18.95 2.63 -5.58
CA PHE A 279 20.22 2.85 -6.29
C PHE A 279 20.01 3.38 -7.72
N CYS A 280 19.09 2.78 -8.47
CA CYS A 280 18.73 3.26 -9.80
C CYS A 280 18.09 4.66 -9.77
N TRP A 281 17.43 5.08 -8.69
CA TRP A 281 16.97 6.47 -8.53
C TRP A 281 18.15 7.42 -8.26
N ILE A 282 19.08 7.06 -7.37
CA ILE A 282 20.28 7.88 -7.04
C ILE A 282 21.13 8.11 -8.28
N GLU A 283 21.50 7.04 -9.01
CA GLU A 283 22.41 7.15 -10.16
C GLU A 283 21.86 8.08 -11.26
N ARG A 284 20.54 8.00 -11.51
CA ARG A 284 19.83 8.87 -12.47
C ARG A 284 19.60 10.31 -11.98
N THR A 285 19.62 10.57 -10.67
CA THR A 285 19.08 11.82 -10.08
C THR A 285 20.14 12.67 -9.38
N LEU A 286 21.12 12.04 -8.73
CA LEU A 286 22.10 12.68 -7.84
C LEU A 286 23.55 12.52 -8.30
N SER A 287 23.80 11.64 -9.28
CA SER A 287 25.11 11.07 -9.68
C SER A 287 25.68 10.01 -8.73
N ALA A 288 26.58 9.17 -9.25
CA ALA A 288 27.04 7.94 -8.62
C ALA A 288 28.07 8.12 -7.48
N SER A 289 28.63 9.31 -7.28
CA SER A 289 29.65 9.60 -6.25
C SER A 289 29.06 10.06 -4.90
N VAL A 290 27.75 9.88 -4.71
CA VAL A 290 26.99 10.45 -3.60
C VAL A 290 26.92 9.49 -2.41
N ARG A 291 27.41 9.93 -1.24
CA ARG A 291 27.31 9.21 0.03
C ARG A 291 25.85 8.97 0.43
N CYS A 292 25.58 7.79 0.99
CA CYS A 292 24.24 7.25 1.10
C CYS A 292 24.14 6.23 2.26
N GLY A 293 24.49 6.65 3.48
CA GLY A 293 24.76 5.73 4.60
C GLY A 293 23.62 4.79 4.97
N VAL A 294 22.35 5.17 4.77
CA VAL A 294 21.19 4.27 4.95
C VAL A 294 21.25 3.11 3.96
N GLN A 295 21.45 3.42 2.67
CA GLN A 295 21.56 2.44 1.59
C GLN A 295 22.81 1.59 1.71
N GLU A 296 23.93 2.19 2.11
CA GLU A 296 25.19 1.48 2.36
C GLU A 296 24.98 0.44 3.47
N SER A 297 24.39 0.84 4.60
CA SER A 297 24.05 -0.06 5.72
C SER A 297 23.10 -1.19 5.30
N VAL A 298 22.03 -0.88 4.56
CA VAL A 298 21.07 -1.88 4.04
C VAL A 298 21.75 -2.84 3.07
N PHE A 299 22.59 -2.34 2.15
CA PHE A 299 23.29 -3.17 1.18
C PHE A 299 24.32 -4.10 1.84
N HIS A 300 25.13 -3.58 2.77
CA HIS A 300 26.09 -4.40 3.52
C HIS A 300 25.40 -5.50 4.33
N THR A 301 24.27 -5.19 4.98
CA THR A 301 23.49 -6.17 5.73
C THR A 301 22.86 -7.22 4.81
N LEU A 302 22.21 -6.81 3.72
CA LEU A 302 21.63 -7.72 2.73
C LEU A 302 22.70 -8.64 2.12
N ARG A 303 23.91 -8.13 1.87
CA ARG A 303 25.05 -8.92 1.40
C ARG A 303 25.53 -9.93 2.45
N ALA A 304 25.58 -9.56 3.73
CA ALA A 304 25.93 -10.48 4.82
C ALA A 304 24.88 -11.60 4.95
N TRP A 305 23.59 -11.26 4.88
CA TRP A 305 22.48 -12.20 4.86
C TRP A 305 22.48 -13.14 3.65
N ASN A 306 22.89 -12.66 2.47
CA ASN A 306 23.08 -13.49 1.26
C ASN A 306 24.33 -14.40 1.36
N SER A 307 25.18 -14.30 2.39
CA SER A 307 26.31 -15.22 2.57
C SER A 307 25.83 -16.63 2.97
N ARG A 308 26.60 -17.67 2.62
CA ARG A 308 26.30 -19.06 2.99
C ARG A 308 26.31 -19.33 4.49
N GLU A 309 26.97 -18.46 5.26
CA GLU A 309 27.14 -18.53 6.71
C GLU A 309 25.97 -17.88 7.48
N CYS A 310 25.13 -17.11 6.78
CA CYS A 310 23.88 -16.55 7.30
C CYS A 310 22.69 -17.24 6.60
N PHE A 311 21.84 -16.52 5.86
CA PHE A 311 20.66 -17.12 5.23
C PHE A 311 20.96 -17.89 3.94
N GLY A 312 22.15 -17.76 3.34
CA GLY A 312 22.60 -18.57 2.20
C GLY A 312 21.71 -18.49 0.95
N VAL A 313 20.90 -17.43 0.83
CA VAL A 313 19.95 -17.23 -0.27
C VAL A 313 20.64 -16.81 -1.57
N TYR A 314 19.92 -16.92 -2.68
CA TYR A 314 20.29 -16.34 -3.95
C TYR A 314 19.20 -15.36 -4.40
N LEU A 315 19.57 -14.10 -4.64
CA LEU A 315 18.65 -12.98 -4.90
C LEU A 315 18.85 -12.44 -6.34
N PRO A 316 18.42 -13.20 -7.37
CA PRO A 316 18.78 -12.92 -8.77
C PRO A 316 18.32 -11.56 -9.26
N PHE A 317 17.14 -11.08 -8.86
CA PHE A 317 16.59 -9.84 -9.42
C PHE A 317 17.10 -8.57 -8.74
N GLY A 318 17.55 -8.64 -7.49
CA GLY A 318 17.94 -7.46 -6.71
C GLY A 318 19.42 -7.08 -6.77
N MET A 319 20.33 -8.03 -7.02
CA MET A 319 21.78 -7.78 -6.90
C MET A 319 22.44 -7.25 -8.19
N HIS A 320 21.76 -7.28 -9.34
CA HIS A 320 22.31 -6.78 -10.61
C HIS A 320 21.91 -5.32 -10.89
N LEU A 321 22.72 -4.35 -10.45
CA LEU A 321 22.47 -2.92 -10.71
C LEU A 321 22.50 -2.51 -12.20
N GLN A 322 23.04 -3.36 -13.10
CA GLN A 322 23.06 -3.08 -14.54
C GLN A 322 21.66 -3.04 -15.19
N GLN A 323 20.61 -3.45 -14.48
CA GLN A 323 19.22 -3.39 -14.93
C GLN A 323 18.42 -2.43 -14.03
N SER A 324 17.78 -1.44 -14.64
CA SER A 324 16.84 -0.56 -13.92
C SER A 324 15.60 -1.33 -13.45
N VAL A 325 15.14 -1.10 -12.23
CA VAL A 325 13.87 -1.68 -11.75
C VAL A 325 12.68 -1.14 -12.57
N THR A 326 11.85 -2.07 -13.06
CA THR A 326 10.62 -1.84 -13.82
C THR A 326 9.45 -1.43 -12.92
N SER A 327 8.34 -0.94 -13.49
CA SER A 327 7.11 -0.72 -12.69
C SER A 327 6.54 -2.05 -12.21
N ASP A 328 6.58 -3.08 -13.06
CA ASP A 328 6.12 -4.44 -12.76
C ASP A 328 6.86 -5.05 -11.56
N GLU A 329 8.19 -4.90 -11.47
CA GLU A 329 8.97 -5.30 -10.28
C GLU A 329 8.53 -4.52 -9.03
N ARG A 330 8.30 -3.21 -9.13
CA ARG A 330 7.84 -2.36 -8.00
C ARG A 330 6.45 -2.75 -7.52
N GLU A 331 5.52 -2.98 -8.46
CA GLU A 331 4.14 -3.38 -8.18
C GLU A 331 4.06 -4.82 -7.66
N LEU A 332 5.02 -5.68 -8.01
CA LEU A 332 5.21 -6.99 -7.40
C LEU A 332 5.69 -6.86 -5.94
N VAL A 333 6.66 -5.99 -5.65
CA VAL A 333 7.10 -5.71 -4.26
C VAL A 333 5.93 -5.18 -3.42
N GLU A 334 5.19 -4.18 -3.91
CA GLU A 334 4.02 -3.62 -3.21
C GLU A 334 2.95 -4.68 -2.92
N ARG A 335 2.66 -5.55 -3.89
CA ARG A 335 1.71 -6.66 -3.76
C ARG A 335 2.19 -7.74 -2.79
N ASN A 336 3.48 -8.06 -2.80
CA ASN A 336 4.07 -9.06 -1.92
C ASN A 336 4.07 -8.57 -0.47
N LEU A 337 4.47 -7.32 -0.22
CA LEU A 337 4.42 -6.69 1.11
C LEU A 337 2.97 -6.64 1.64
N ALA A 338 2.01 -6.21 0.81
CA ALA A 338 0.60 -6.21 1.20
C ALA A 338 0.00 -7.62 1.42
N ARG A 339 0.59 -8.67 0.84
CA ARG A 339 0.26 -10.07 1.12
C ARG A 339 0.89 -10.54 2.43
N PHE A 340 2.15 -10.23 2.71
CA PHE A 340 2.81 -10.60 3.96
C PHE A 340 2.11 -9.98 5.18
N GLU A 341 1.67 -8.73 5.04
CA GLU A 341 0.84 -7.98 6.02
C GLU A 341 -0.60 -8.54 6.17
N LEU A 342 -0.96 -9.57 5.38
CA LEU A 342 -2.18 -10.38 5.52
C LEU A 342 -1.88 -11.82 5.98
N GLU A 343 -0.75 -12.42 5.61
CA GLU A 343 -0.24 -13.67 6.20
C GLU A 343 -0.18 -13.52 7.73
N HIS A 344 0.42 -12.41 8.21
CA HIS A 344 0.49 -12.03 9.62
C HIS A 344 -0.87 -11.69 10.29
N ALA A 345 -1.99 -11.79 9.58
CA ALA A 345 -3.35 -11.73 10.14
C ALA A 345 -4.04 -13.11 10.16
N VAL A 346 -3.76 -13.97 9.18
CA VAL A 346 -4.50 -15.23 8.94
C VAL A 346 -4.02 -16.40 9.79
N ASP A 347 -2.73 -16.48 10.15
CA ASP A 347 -2.18 -17.64 10.89
C ASP A 347 -2.75 -17.82 12.33
N ASP A 348 -3.42 -16.81 12.89
CA ASP A 348 -4.18 -16.92 14.16
C ASP A 348 -5.65 -17.39 13.98
N ASP A 349 -6.13 -17.53 12.73
CA ASP A 349 -7.56 -17.67 12.41
C ASP A 349 -8.02 -19.05 11.89
N ALA A 350 -7.85 -20.07 12.75
CA ALA A 350 -8.67 -21.28 12.67
C ALA A 350 -10.17 -20.95 12.89
N PRO A 351 -11.10 -21.58 12.13
CA PRO A 351 -12.38 -20.95 11.81
C PRO A 351 -13.51 -21.15 12.84
N ALA A 352 -14.17 -20.04 13.19
CA ALA A 352 -15.52 -20.03 13.76
C ALA A 352 -16.36 -18.97 13.04
N ALA A 353 -17.23 -19.39 12.13
CA ALA A 353 -18.03 -18.47 11.32
C ALA A 353 -19.19 -17.84 12.12
N THR A 354 -19.42 -16.53 11.95
CA THR A 354 -20.72 -15.94 11.55
C THR A 354 -20.60 -14.43 11.31
N GLN A 355 -20.93 -14.01 10.08
CA GLN A 355 -21.41 -12.69 9.60
C GLN A 355 -21.40 -11.49 10.57
N SER A 356 -20.71 -10.40 10.18
CA SER A 356 -21.13 -9.02 10.53
C SER A 356 -21.86 -8.35 9.36
N PRO A 357 -22.87 -7.50 9.62
CA PRO A 357 -23.55 -6.73 8.58
C PRO A 357 -22.65 -5.61 8.04
N ALA A 358 -22.64 -5.44 6.71
CA ALA A 358 -21.89 -4.38 6.06
C ALA A 358 -22.59 -3.01 6.26
N ASN A 359 -21.87 -2.03 6.82
CA ASN A 359 -22.43 -0.70 7.06
C ASN A 359 -22.41 0.19 5.81
N THR A 360 -23.42 0.03 4.95
CA THR A 360 -23.84 1.08 4.01
C THR A 360 -24.99 1.86 4.64
N ASP A 361 -24.68 2.94 5.37
CA ASP A 361 -25.52 4.14 5.51
C ASP A 361 -24.77 5.26 6.27
N ARG A 362 -23.86 5.92 5.56
CA ARG A 362 -23.65 7.36 5.72
C ARG A 362 -24.34 7.99 4.50
N PRO A 363 -25.45 8.74 4.64
CA PRO A 363 -25.97 9.49 3.50
C PRO A 363 -24.85 10.40 3.00
N ALA A 364 -24.70 10.51 1.68
CA ALA A 364 -23.69 11.36 1.07
C ALA A 364 -24.05 12.83 1.34
N SER A 365 -23.62 13.34 2.49
CA SER A 365 -23.74 14.75 2.86
C SER A 365 -23.14 15.58 1.73
N HIS A 366 -23.97 16.44 1.13
CA HIS A 366 -23.57 17.34 0.04
C HIS A 366 -22.62 18.42 0.59
N ARG A 367 -21.38 18.01 0.84
CA ARG A 367 -20.31 18.92 1.21
C ARG A 367 -19.88 19.65 -0.05
N ALA A 368 -20.12 20.96 -0.08
CA ALA A 368 -19.59 21.82 -1.14
C ALA A 368 -18.09 21.59 -1.28
N ALA A 369 -17.60 21.48 -2.52
CA ALA A 369 -16.30 20.91 -2.86
C ALA A 369 -15.19 21.39 -1.92
N SER A 370 -14.82 20.52 -0.97
CA SER A 370 -13.72 20.75 -0.06
C SER A 370 -12.43 20.76 -0.88
N VAL A 371 -11.71 21.88 -0.85
CA VAL A 371 -10.34 21.95 -1.35
C VAL A 371 -9.55 20.86 -0.62
N GLU A 372 -9.10 19.84 -1.34
CA GLU A 372 -8.30 18.74 -0.81
C GLU A 372 -7.03 19.34 -0.19
N ARG A 373 -6.89 19.26 1.14
CA ARG A 373 -5.81 19.94 1.87
C ARG A 373 -4.55 19.10 1.99
N PHE A 374 -4.68 17.78 1.81
CA PHE A 374 -3.64 16.79 2.06
C PHE A 374 -3.64 15.75 0.93
N GLU A 375 -2.48 15.32 0.46
CA GLU A 375 -2.36 14.28 -0.58
C GLU A 375 -2.46 12.86 0.01
N SER A 376 -2.30 12.71 1.32
CA SER A 376 -2.17 11.40 1.98
C SER A 376 -2.61 11.40 3.45
N VAL A 377 -2.97 10.22 3.96
CA VAL A 377 -3.38 9.99 5.37
C VAL A 377 -2.31 10.46 6.34
N ILE A 378 -1.05 10.18 6.02
CA ILE A 378 0.09 10.55 6.85
C ILE A 378 0.35 12.05 6.86
N GLU A 379 0.11 12.77 5.78
CA GLU A 379 0.20 14.23 5.74
C GLU A 379 -0.90 14.88 6.60
N ALA A 380 -2.13 14.35 6.55
CA ALA A 380 -3.21 14.74 7.45
C ALA A 380 -2.91 14.39 8.92
N PHE A 381 -2.24 13.26 9.19
CA PHE A 381 -1.81 12.86 10.54
C PHE A 381 -0.65 13.74 11.06
N GLU A 382 0.33 14.06 10.22
CA GLU A 382 1.45 14.96 10.53
C GLU A 382 0.92 16.37 10.86
N ALA A 383 0.02 16.91 10.04
CA ALA A 383 -0.63 18.19 10.27
C ALA A 383 -1.52 18.18 11.54
N ALA A 384 -2.25 17.09 11.79
CA ALA A 384 -3.02 16.95 13.03
C ALA A 384 -2.12 16.88 14.28
N ARG A 385 -0.95 16.22 14.19
CA ARG A 385 0.05 16.20 15.27
C ARG A 385 0.65 17.59 15.51
N GLU A 386 0.95 18.34 14.44
CA GLU A 386 1.42 19.73 14.48
C GLU A 386 0.37 20.63 15.18
N SER A 387 -0.89 20.54 14.76
CA SER A 387 -1.99 21.40 15.23
C SER A 387 -2.62 21.01 16.57
N PHE A 388 -2.56 19.75 17.01
CA PHE A 388 -3.30 19.24 18.18
C PHE A 388 -2.45 18.46 19.20
N GLY A 389 -1.17 18.22 18.92
CA GLY A 389 -0.28 17.44 19.80
C GLY A 389 0.37 18.24 20.94
N HIS A 390 0.34 19.57 20.88
CA HIS A 390 1.06 20.44 21.82
C HIS A 390 0.34 20.68 23.16
N ASP A 391 -1.00 20.68 23.16
CA ASP A 391 -1.82 20.90 24.38
C ASP A 391 -1.95 19.67 25.29
N GLY A 392 -1.29 18.55 24.94
CA GLY A 392 -1.28 17.30 25.71
C GLY A 392 -2.59 16.52 25.74
N VAL A 393 -3.69 17.04 25.18
CA VAL A 393 -5.00 16.35 25.17
C VAL A 393 -5.09 15.20 24.17
N ILE A 394 -4.24 15.20 23.14
CA ILE A 394 -4.00 14.04 22.26
C ILE A 394 -2.49 13.74 22.23
N CYS A 395 -2.13 12.48 22.48
CA CYS A 395 -0.81 11.95 22.13
C CYS A 395 -0.88 11.10 20.86
N PHE A 396 -0.17 11.56 19.83
CA PHE A 396 0.04 10.85 18.58
C PHE A 396 1.27 9.95 18.71
N THR A 397 1.11 8.62 18.68
CA THR A 397 2.23 7.67 18.83
C THR A 397 2.95 7.36 17.52
N GLU A 398 4.20 6.89 17.60
CA GLU A 398 4.97 6.40 16.44
C GLU A 398 4.22 5.29 15.69
N ARG A 399 3.61 4.34 16.42
CA ARG A 399 2.77 3.27 15.83
C ARG A 399 1.62 3.82 14.99
N ALA A 400 0.96 4.86 15.47
CA ALA A 400 -0.12 5.50 14.72
C ALA A 400 0.40 6.21 13.46
N GLU A 401 1.55 6.87 13.56
CA GLU A 401 2.24 7.49 12.41
C GLU A 401 2.65 6.46 11.35
N GLU A 402 3.16 5.29 11.76
CA GLU A 402 3.50 4.17 10.87
C GLU A 402 2.28 3.65 10.13
N SER A 403 1.18 3.38 10.85
CA SER A 403 -0.06 2.91 10.25
C SER A 403 -0.72 3.92 9.31
N ALA A 404 -0.49 5.22 9.55
CA ALA A 404 -0.91 6.31 8.66
C ALA A 404 -0.04 6.38 7.40
N ALA A 405 1.28 6.19 7.53
CA ALA A 405 2.21 6.13 6.40
C ALA A 405 1.93 4.95 5.47
N ALA A 406 1.48 3.82 6.01
CA ALA A 406 1.10 2.63 5.26
C ALA A 406 -0.32 2.70 4.64
N SER A 407 -1.11 3.74 4.90
CA SER A 407 -2.54 3.74 4.56
C SER A 407 -2.84 4.15 3.12
N ALA A 408 -3.54 3.27 2.39
CA ALA A 408 -4.03 3.52 1.02
C ALA A 408 -5.31 4.39 0.94
N PHE A 409 -5.81 4.93 2.05
CA PHE A 409 -7.13 5.57 2.14
C PHE A 409 -7.18 6.95 1.46
N LYS A 410 -8.09 7.10 0.49
CA LYS A 410 -8.10 8.22 -0.48
C LYS A 410 -8.89 9.47 -0.05
N ARG A 411 -9.16 9.67 1.24
CA ARG A 411 -9.91 10.83 1.77
C ARG A 411 -9.25 11.41 3.03
N PRO A 412 -8.00 11.90 2.93
CA PRO A 412 -7.20 12.27 4.09
C PRO A 412 -7.77 13.47 4.88
N ASP A 413 -8.54 14.36 4.26
CA ASP A 413 -9.24 15.43 5.00
C ASP A 413 -10.18 14.90 6.08
N GLU A 414 -10.86 13.76 5.85
CA GLU A 414 -11.73 13.13 6.87
C GLU A 414 -10.92 12.57 8.06
N VAL A 415 -9.61 12.30 7.88
CA VAL A 415 -8.69 11.89 8.95
C VAL A 415 -8.31 13.09 9.81
N TYR A 416 -7.96 14.22 9.19
CA TYR A 416 -7.67 15.48 9.90
C TYR A 416 -8.89 15.96 10.69
N GLU A 417 -10.08 15.94 10.07
CA GLU A 417 -11.35 16.35 10.70
C GLU A 417 -11.76 15.45 11.86
N PHE A 418 -11.41 14.16 11.80
CA PHE A 418 -11.56 13.29 12.96
C PHE A 418 -10.64 13.71 14.10
N PHE A 419 -9.37 14.06 13.83
CA PHE A 419 -8.45 14.51 14.87
C PHE A 419 -8.82 15.89 15.43
N GLU A 420 -9.28 16.83 14.61
CA GLU A 420 -9.85 18.12 15.05
C GLU A 420 -11.08 17.92 15.95
N SER A 421 -11.93 16.95 15.61
CA SER A 421 -13.09 16.56 16.43
C SER A 421 -12.68 15.86 17.73
N LEU A 422 -11.70 14.95 17.67
CA LEU A 422 -11.11 14.28 18.82
C LEU A 422 -10.49 15.29 19.79
N HIS A 423 -9.81 16.33 19.26
CA HIS A 423 -9.18 17.39 20.04
C HIS A 423 -10.22 18.21 20.80
N GLY A 424 -11.27 18.66 20.09
CA GLY A 424 -12.39 19.35 20.73
C GLY A 424 -13.08 18.51 21.80
N ILE A 425 -13.29 17.21 21.56
CA ILE A 425 -13.87 16.29 22.55
C ILE A 425 -12.94 16.15 23.77
N ALA A 426 -11.63 15.98 23.57
CA ALA A 426 -10.65 15.88 24.65
C ALA A 426 -10.63 17.15 25.52
N TRP A 427 -10.74 18.32 24.88
CA TRP A 427 -10.84 19.61 25.58
C TRP A 427 -12.09 19.70 26.46
N HIS A 428 -13.30 19.41 25.94
CA HIS A 428 -14.54 19.40 26.73
C HIS A 428 -14.52 18.36 27.88
N LEU A 429 -13.76 17.28 27.74
CA LEU A 429 -13.54 16.31 28.82
C LEU A 429 -12.61 16.89 29.90
N ARG A 430 -11.46 17.46 29.53
CA ARG A 430 -10.48 18.04 30.47
C ARG A 430 -11.07 19.21 31.26
N GLU A 431 -11.73 20.14 30.60
CA GLU A 431 -12.36 21.30 31.25
C GLU A 431 -13.67 20.93 31.98
N ASN A 432 -14.10 19.66 31.93
CA ASN A 432 -15.38 19.14 32.42
C ASN A 432 -16.63 19.77 31.78
N ASP A 433 -16.45 20.59 30.73
CA ASP A 433 -17.46 21.22 29.87
C ASP A 433 -18.15 20.21 28.91
N HIS A 434 -18.60 19.08 29.45
CA HIS A 434 -19.40 18.09 28.73
C HIS A 434 -20.72 17.77 29.44
N ALA A 435 -21.04 18.44 30.56
CA ALA A 435 -22.29 18.31 31.32
C ALA A 435 -22.70 16.86 31.65
N GLY A 436 -21.73 15.96 31.85
CA GLY A 436 -21.96 14.53 32.10
C GLY A 436 -22.46 13.73 30.90
N GLN A 437 -22.39 14.27 29.67
CA GLN A 437 -22.78 13.55 28.45
C GLN A 437 -21.86 12.34 28.19
N PRO A 438 -22.41 11.18 27.78
CA PRO A 438 -21.61 10.03 27.37
C PRO A 438 -20.66 10.34 26.22
N LEU A 439 -19.49 9.70 26.21
CA LEU A 439 -18.48 9.91 25.17
C LEU A 439 -19.00 9.59 23.77
N GLU A 440 -19.84 8.56 23.65
CA GLU A 440 -20.58 8.18 22.45
C GLU A 440 -21.42 9.34 21.87
N THR A 441 -22.05 10.13 22.76
CA THR A 441 -22.86 11.30 22.38
C THR A 441 -21.99 12.44 21.85
N LEU A 442 -20.84 12.70 22.48
CA LEU A 442 -19.89 13.73 22.04
C LEU A 442 -19.34 13.41 20.63
N PHE A 443 -18.96 12.16 20.37
CA PHE A 443 -18.55 11.75 19.01
C PHE A 443 -19.69 11.85 17.99
N LEU A 444 -20.91 11.44 18.37
CA LEU A 444 -22.07 11.48 17.48
C LEU A 444 -22.48 12.90 17.09
N GLN A 445 -22.35 13.88 18.00
CA GLN A 445 -22.54 15.31 17.71
C GLN A 445 -21.53 15.84 16.69
N ARG A 446 -20.30 15.32 16.70
CA ARG A 446 -19.27 15.61 15.68
C ARG A 446 -19.43 14.76 14.41
N GLY A 447 -20.50 13.97 14.28
CA GLY A 447 -20.80 13.13 13.11
C GLY A 447 -20.09 11.77 13.07
N PHE A 448 -19.32 11.41 14.10
CA PHE A 448 -18.53 10.18 14.15
C PHE A 448 -19.18 9.11 15.03
N ARG A 449 -19.13 7.85 14.61
CA ARG A 449 -19.61 6.71 15.41
C ARG A 449 -18.42 5.97 16.04
N LYS A 450 -18.08 6.33 17.28
CA LYS A 450 -17.17 5.56 18.12
C LYS A 450 -17.71 4.14 18.33
N LYS A 451 -16.83 3.15 18.31
CA LYS A 451 -17.11 1.74 18.59
C LYS A 451 -16.12 1.22 19.64
N PRO A 452 -16.55 0.38 20.60
CA PRO A 452 -15.63 -0.45 21.37
C PRO A 452 -15.15 -1.62 20.51
N CYS A 453 -13.92 -2.07 20.75
CA CYS A 453 -13.43 -3.38 20.32
C CYS A 453 -14.02 -4.47 21.24
N THR A 454 -14.28 -5.68 20.71
CA THR A 454 -14.84 -6.75 21.55
C THR A 454 -13.75 -7.37 22.42
N PRO A 455 -14.02 -7.72 23.70
CA PRO A 455 -13.01 -8.34 24.56
C PRO A 455 -12.50 -9.71 24.06
N GLY A 456 -13.29 -10.41 23.23
CA GLY A 456 -12.83 -11.63 22.55
C GLY A 456 -11.75 -11.33 21.51
N THR A 457 -12.02 -10.37 20.63
CA THR A 457 -11.08 -9.90 19.60
C THR A 457 -9.79 -9.36 20.22
N MET A 458 -9.88 -8.50 21.24
CA MET A 458 -8.67 -7.92 21.87
C MET A 458 -7.79 -8.99 22.54
N ARG A 459 -8.38 -10.04 23.14
CA ARG A 459 -7.60 -11.14 23.72
C ARG A 459 -6.94 -12.03 22.68
N ARG A 460 -7.64 -12.39 21.60
CA ARG A 460 -7.07 -13.21 20.51
C ARG A 460 -5.95 -12.45 19.80
N LEU A 461 -6.23 -11.22 19.39
CA LEU A 461 -5.37 -10.41 18.53
C LEU A 461 -4.57 -9.41 19.36
N HIS A 462 -4.02 -9.89 20.49
CA HIS A 462 -3.39 -9.07 21.53
C HIS A 462 -2.32 -8.11 20.99
N ARG A 463 -1.46 -8.56 20.06
CA ARG A 463 -0.40 -7.73 19.45
C ARG A 463 -0.94 -6.51 18.68
N PHE A 464 -2.15 -6.57 18.16
CA PHE A 464 -2.78 -5.47 17.41
C PHE A 464 -3.47 -4.46 18.34
N TYR A 465 -4.09 -4.93 19.42
CA TYR A 465 -4.89 -4.09 20.33
C TYR A 465 -4.16 -3.56 21.55
N HIS A 466 -2.93 -4.01 21.84
CA HIS A 466 -2.13 -3.52 22.96
C HIS A 466 -0.83 -2.91 22.47
N MET A 467 -0.32 -1.91 23.19
CA MET A 467 1.02 -1.35 23.00
C MET A 467 1.60 -0.85 24.32
N ARG A 468 2.93 -0.65 24.36
CA ARG A 468 3.56 0.10 25.46
C ARG A 468 3.50 1.60 25.19
N PHE A 469 3.17 2.39 26.21
CA PHE A 469 3.14 3.84 26.18
C PHE A 469 3.44 4.39 27.59
N GLU A 470 4.33 5.38 27.72
CA GLU A 470 4.80 5.92 29.02
C GLU A 470 5.32 4.86 30.03
N GLY A 471 5.69 3.67 29.53
CA GLY A 471 6.14 2.51 30.33
C GLY A 471 5.04 1.48 30.63
N GLU A 472 3.78 1.88 30.55
CA GLU A 472 2.61 1.04 30.80
C GLU A 472 2.12 0.31 29.55
N GLN A 473 1.32 -0.75 29.71
CA GLN A 473 0.66 -1.45 28.61
C GLN A 473 -0.78 -0.96 28.48
N ILE A 474 -1.11 -0.27 27.38
CA ILE A 474 -2.42 0.34 27.14
C ILE A 474 -3.27 -0.47 26.14
N GLU A 475 -4.59 -0.45 26.33
CA GLU A 475 -5.57 -1.09 25.44
C GLU A 475 -6.15 -0.08 24.44
N LEU A 476 -5.96 -0.34 23.14
CA LEU A 476 -6.54 0.43 22.02
C LEU A 476 -8.00 0.04 21.76
N SER A 477 -8.80 0.03 22.83
CA SER A 477 -10.14 -0.55 22.89
C SER A 477 -11.23 0.31 22.24
N GLN A 478 -10.93 1.55 21.85
CA GLN A 478 -11.88 2.47 21.20
C GLN A 478 -11.42 2.76 19.78
N HIS A 479 -12.37 2.81 18.84
CA HIS A 479 -12.08 3.16 17.45
C HIS A 479 -13.22 3.88 16.73
N VAL A 480 -12.87 4.47 15.59
CA VAL A 480 -13.80 4.92 14.55
C VAL A 480 -13.46 4.18 13.25
N THR A 481 -14.45 3.99 12.38
CA THR A 481 -14.23 3.54 11.00
C THR A 481 -14.64 4.67 10.06
N LEU A 482 -13.71 5.17 9.25
CA LEU A 482 -13.97 6.16 8.21
C LEU A 482 -14.22 5.44 6.88
N GLY A 483 -15.46 5.50 6.38
CA GLY A 483 -15.87 4.79 5.17
C GLY A 483 -16.10 3.28 5.36
N SER A 484 -15.96 2.51 4.28
CA SER A 484 -16.27 1.07 4.23
C SER A 484 -15.70 0.39 2.97
N ARG A 485 -15.99 -0.90 2.80
CA ARG A 485 -15.60 -1.78 1.67
C ARG A 485 -14.13 -2.18 1.61
N ASN A 486 -13.24 -1.39 1.01
CA ASN A 486 -11.83 -1.78 0.76
C ASN A 486 -10.83 -0.80 1.40
N GLN A 487 -9.55 -1.17 1.47
CA GLN A 487 -8.51 -0.38 2.15
C GLN A 487 -8.33 1.06 1.61
N SER A 488 -8.69 1.32 0.35
CA SER A 488 -8.63 2.67 -0.22
C SER A 488 -9.86 3.54 0.10
N THR A 489 -10.95 2.92 0.56
CA THR A 489 -12.22 3.58 0.93
C THR A 489 -12.62 3.38 2.39
N CYS A 490 -11.82 2.62 3.16
CA CYS A 490 -12.03 2.27 4.57
C CYS A 490 -10.74 2.43 5.38
N LEU A 491 -10.78 3.23 6.44
CA LEU A 491 -9.70 3.44 7.41
C LEU A 491 -10.24 3.31 8.84
N SER A 492 -9.41 2.88 9.78
CA SER A 492 -9.72 2.85 11.21
C SER A 492 -8.69 3.62 12.02
N ILE A 493 -9.17 4.41 12.99
CA ILE A 493 -8.32 5.08 13.97
C ILE A 493 -8.65 4.46 15.32
N HIS A 494 -7.65 3.89 16.01
CA HIS A 494 -7.80 3.28 17.33
C HIS A 494 -7.02 4.06 18.38
N TRP A 495 -7.62 4.20 19.56
CA TRP A 495 -7.05 4.95 20.67
C TRP A 495 -7.39 4.32 22.03
N TRP A 496 -6.55 4.67 23.00
CA TRP A 496 -6.85 4.53 24.44
C TRP A 496 -7.35 5.87 24.98
N HIS A 497 -8.15 5.85 26.05
CA HIS A 497 -8.66 7.05 26.72
C HIS A 497 -8.22 7.04 28.19
N GLU A 498 -7.27 7.90 28.51
CA GLU A 498 -6.76 8.12 29.86
C GLU A 498 -7.71 9.06 30.61
N LYS A 499 -8.73 8.46 31.24
CA LYS A 499 -9.78 9.18 31.95
C LYS A 499 -9.25 10.16 33.01
N GLU A 500 -8.14 9.83 33.66
CA GLU A 500 -7.56 10.63 34.74
C GLU A 500 -6.93 11.95 34.25
N ARG A 501 -6.44 11.99 33.01
CA ARG A 501 -5.85 13.19 32.39
C ARG A 501 -6.74 13.83 31.32
N GLY A 502 -7.90 13.24 31.02
CA GLY A 502 -8.78 13.66 29.91
C GLY A 502 -8.15 13.47 28.52
N ARG A 503 -7.14 12.57 28.40
CA ARG A 503 -6.24 12.47 27.25
C ARG A 503 -6.57 11.27 26.37
N PHE A 504 -6.51 11.44 25.05
CA PHE A 504 -6.54 10.32 24.10
C PHE A 504 -5.13 9.97 23.62
N VAL A 505 -4.78 8.69 23.64
CA VAL A 505 -3.52 8.18 23.08
C VAL A 505 -3.84 7.41 21.80
N VAL A 506 -3.52 7.98 20.65
CA VAL A 506 -3.79 7.41 19.33
C VAL A 506 -2.71 6.37 19.02
N GLY A 507 -3.10 5.09 18.99
CA GLY A 507 -2.20 3.96 18.76
C GLY A 507 -2.22 3.41 17.33
N HIS A 508 -3.25 3.71 16.54
CA HIS A 508 -3.37 3.28 15.14
C HIS A 508 -4.23 4.26 14.34
N CYS A 509 -3.91 4.47 13.06
CA CYS A 509 -4.58 5.38 12.13
C CYS A 509 -4.37 4.92 10.67
N GLY A 510 -4.94 3.76 10.30
CA GLY A 510 -4.65 3.16 8.99
C GLY A 510 -5.65 2.11 8.52
N LYS A 511 -5.19 1.10 7.78
CA LYS A 511 -5.96 -0.10 7.43
C LYS A 511 -6.67 -0.68 8.66
N HIS A 512 -7.87 -1.24 8.50
CA HIS A 512 -8.61 -1.82 9.63
C HIS A 512 -7.77 -2.87 10.35
N LEU A 513 -7.63 -2.76 11.69
CA LEU A 513 -6.95 -3.80 12.47
C LEU A 513 -7.65 -5.16 12.29
N PRO A 514 -6.91 -6.29 12.26
CA PRO A 514 -7.50 -7.61 12.20
C PRO A 514 -8.54 -7.82 13.29
N ASN A 515 -9.60 -8.55 13.00
CA ASN A 515 -10.67 -8.82 13.96
C ASN A 515 -11.23 -10.23 13.75
N SER A 516 -12.08 -10.74 14.65
CA SER A 516 -12.56 -12.12 14.63
C SER A 516 -13.49 -12.51 13.46
N LEU A 517 -13.44 -11.77 12.34
CA LEU A 517 -14.21 -11.93 11.11
C LEU A 517 -13.37 -11.62 9.85
N THR A 518 -12.10 -11.17 9.99
CA THR A 518 -11.20 -10.77 8.90
C THR A 518 -9.72 -10.97 9.26
#